data_AF-A0A2V7UYI7-F1
#
_entry.id   AF-A0A2V7UYI7-F1
#
_cell.length_a   1.000
_cell.length_b   1.000
_cell.length_c   1.000
_cell.angle_alpha   90.00
_cell.angle_beta   90.00
_cell.angle_gamma   90.00
#
_symmetry.space_group_name_H-M   'P 1'
#
loop_
_entity.id
_entity.type
_entity.pdbx_description
1 polymer ?
#
loop_
_entity_poly.entity_id
_entity_poly.type
_entity_poly.pdbx_seq_one_letter_code
_entity_poly.pdbx_strand_id
1 'polypeptide(L)'
;MKEALVKKKALLAAALAAAAMAAAYAASPPPDDPLDPARVAGDTHKVALDNPFVRVLDVRLPPGKVEPRHRHPHGMSVYFTDWDARVTPDGAPPEVHHRKAGTFAWNEAVVHGVENVGPTEGHILRIELKH
;
A
#
# COMPACT_ATOMS: atom_id res chain seq x y z
N MET A 1 35.68 -39.26 11.62
CA MET A 1 35.73 -37.93 12.28
C MET A 1 35.79 -36.74 11.30
N LYS A 2 36.72 -36.71 10.33
CA LYS A 2 36.88 -35.58 9.40
C LYS A 2 35.64 -35.31 8.54
N GLU A 3 34.99 -36.36 8.03
CA GLU A 3 33.83 -36.25 7.14
C GLU A 3 32.59 -35.65 7.84
N ALA A 4 32.33 -36.05 9.08
CA ALA A 4 31.24 -35.49 9.90
C ALA A 4 31.46 -34.00 10.23
N LEU A 5 32.72 -33.60 10.42
CA LEU A 5 33.09 -32.19 10.64
C LEU A 5 32.89 -31.35 9.38
N VAL A 6 33.21 -31.89 8.20
CA VAL A 6 32.97 -31.23 6.90
C VAL A 6 31.47 -31.06 6.65
N LYS A 7 30.64 -32.09 6.90
CA LYS A 7 29.17 -32.00 6.78
C LYS A 7 28.56 -30.96 7.73
N LYS A 8 29.03 -30.89 8.98
CA LYS A 8 28.58 -29.84 9.94
C LYS A 8 28.94 -28.43 9.46
N LYS A 9 30.15 -28.22 8.93
CA LYS A 9 30.57 -26.92 8.38
C LYS A 9 29.74 -26.53 7.15
N ALA A 10 29.44 -27.49 6.27
CA ALA A 10 28.60 -27.26 5.10
C ALA A 10 27.15 -26.88 5.48
N LEU A 11 26.56 -27.59 6.46
CA LEU A 11 25.22 -27.27 6.98
C LEU A 11 25.17 -25.88 7.64
N LEU A 12 26.19 -25.54 8.42
CA LEU A 12 26.27 -24.22 9.07
C LEU A 12 26.42 -23.09 8.03
N ALA A 13 27.23 -23.30 6.99
CA ALA A 13 27.39 -22.36 5.89
C ALA A 13 26.07 -22.17 5.10
N ALA A 14 25.34 -23.26 4.82
CA ALA A 14 24.04 -23.19 4.16
C ALA A 14 23.00 -22.44 4.99
N ALA A 15 22.95 -22.68 6.31
CA ALA A 15 22.05 -21.97 7.22
C ALA A 15 22.36 -20.46 7.30
N LEU A 16 23.64 -20.10 7.37
CA LEU A 16 24.07 -18.70 7.33
C LEU A 16 23.72 -18.01 6.01
N ALA A 17 23.91 -18.69 4.87
CA ALA A 17 23.53 -18.17 3.57
C ALA A 17 22.01 -17.97 3.43
N ALA A 18 21.20 -18.91 3.94
CA ALA A 18 19.75 -18.78 3.95
C ALA A 18 19.27 -17.62 4.84
N ALA A 19 19.86 -17.46 6.04
CA ALA A 19 19.54 -16.34 6.92
C ALA A 19 19.94 -14.99 6.31
N ALA A 20 21.08 -14.92 5.64
CA ALA A 20 21.51 -13.71 4.93
C ALA A 20 20.58 -13.36 3.76
N MET A 21 20.12 -14.34 2.98
CA MET A 21 19.13 -14.11 1.93
C MET A 21 17.78 -13.64 2.47
N ALA A 22 17.29 -14.23 3.57
CA ALA A 22 16.05 -13.80 4.21
C ALA A 22 16.14 -12.36 4.75
N ALA A 23 17.28 -12.00 5.36
CA ALA A 23 17.53 -10.64 5.82
C ALA A 23 17.62 -9.64 4.66
N ALA A 24 18.28 -10.01 3.55
CA ALA A 24 18.37 -9.16 2.35
C ALA A 24 17.01 -8.97 1.68
N TYR A 25 16.16 -10.01 1.64
CA TYR A 25 14.80 -9.91 1.12
C TYR A 25 13.93 -9.00 2.00
N ALA A 26 14.03 -9.14 3.32
CA ALA A 26 13.31 -8.28 4.26
C ALA A 26 13.78 -6.82 4.27
N ALA A 27 15.05 -6.57 3.93
CA ALA A 27 15.65 -5.24 3.85
C ALA A 27 15.60 -4.61 2.45
N SER A 28 15.07 -5.32 1.44
CA SER A 28 14.96 -4.78 0.09
C SER A 28 13.94 -3.64 0.09
N PRO A 29 14.29 -2.44 -0.37
CA PRO A 29 13.33 -1.36 -0.49
C PRO A 29 12.17 -1.82 -1.39
N PRO A 30 10.94 -1.35 -1.14
CA PRO A 30 9.83 -1.65 -2.04
C PRO A 30 10.23 -1.28 -3.48
N PRO A 31 9.77 -2.05 -4.49
CA PRO A 31 10.05 -1.75 -5.89
C PRO A 31 9.76 -0.27 -6.18
N ASP A 32 10.62 0.40 -6.94
CA ASP A 32 10.36 1.78 -7.36
C ASP A 32 9.16 1.81 -8.30
N ASP A 33 7.96 1.99 -7.74
CA ASP A 33 6.73 2.09 -8.50
C ASP A 33 6.44 3.55 -8.85
N PRO A 34 6.49 3.95 -10.14
CA PRO A 34 6.23 5.32 -10.55
C PRO A 34 4.78 5.77 -10.29
N LEU A 35 3.85 4.85 -10.00
CA LEU A 35 2.46 5.14 -9.63
C LEU A 35 2.19 4.93 -8.14
N ASP A 36 3.22 4.79 -7.32
CA ASP A 36 3.05 4.70 -5.87
C ASP A 36 2.33 5.97 -5.36
N PRO A 37 1.19 5.85 -4.66
CA PRO A 37 0.47 6.99 -4.11
C PRO A 37 1.33 7.86 -3.18
N ALA A 38 2.24 7.27 -2.40
CA ALA A 38 3.15 8.04 -1.55
C ALA A 38 4.18 8.86 -2.36
N ARG A 39 4.40 8.51 -3.63
CA ARG A 39 5.28 9.23 -4.56
C ARG A 39 4.51 10.29 -5.34
N VAL A 40 3.40 9.92 -5.98
CA VAL A 40 2.68 10.84 -6.90
C VAL A 40 1.67 11.73 -6.19
N ALA A 41 1.17 11.31 -5.03
CA ALA A 41 0.20 12.02 -4.20
C ALA A 41 0.70 12.16 -2.75
N GLY A 42 2.02 12.33 -2.57
CA GLY A 42 2.66 12.34 -1.25
C GLY A 42 2.28 13.53 -0.35
N ASP A 43 1.55 14.52 -0.87
CA ASP A 43 0.93 15.59 -0.09
C ASP A 43 -0.36 15.13 0.62
N THR A 44 -1.09 14.17 0.05
CA THR A 44 -2.30 13.59 0.65
C THR A 44 -2.07 12.23 1.31
N HIS A 45 -1.03 11.49 0.88
CA HIS A 45 -0.71 10.14 1.36
C HIS A 45 0.53 10.13 2.26
N LYS A 46 0.36 9.71 3.52
CA LYS A 46 1.47 9.46 4.47
C LYS A 46 1.54 8.00 4.84
N VAL A 47 2.73 7.40 4.78
CA VAL A 47 2.94 6.02 5.26
C VAL A 47 2.87 6.02 6.78
N ALA A 48 1.82 5.42 7.33
CA ALA A 48 1.59 5.30 8.77
C ALA A 48 2.20 4.01 9.34
N LEU A 49 2.22 2.94 8.55
CA LEU A 49 2.83 1.66 8.89
C LEU A 49 3.30 0.97 7.62
N ASP A 50 4.47 0.32 7.67
CA ASP A 50 4.93 -0.56 6.61
C ASP A 50 5.63 -1.77 7.23
N ASN A 51 5.05 -2.96 7.05
CA ASN A 51 5.58 -4.21 7.60
C ASN A 51 5.53 -5.34 6.54
N PRO A 52 5.99 -6.57 6.85
CA PRO A 52 6.00 -7.65 5.85
C PRO A 52 4.63 -8.06 5.29
N PHE A 53 3.53 -7.76 5.98
CA PHE A 53 2.19 -8.19 5.58
C PHE A 53 1.38 -7.08 4.92
N VAL A 54 1.48 -5.87 5.48
CA VAL A 54 0.65 -4.73 5.08
C VAL A 54 1.44 -3.44 5.02
N ARG A 55 0.97 -2.54 4.15
CA ARG A 55 1.28 -1.11 4.20
C ARG A 55 0.01 -0.34 4.52
N VAL A 56 0.08 0.63 5.41
CA VAL A 56 -1.03 1.50 5.78
C VAL A 56 -0.68 2.92 5.40
N LEU A 57 -1.53 3.53 4.58
CA LEU A 57 -1.45 4.93 4.20
C LEU A 57 -2.54 5.70 4.96
N ASP A 58 -2.15 6.73 5.72
CA ASP A 58 -3.05 7.78 6.19
C ASP A 58 -3.25 8.77 5.04
N VAL A 59 -4.48 8.81 4.54
CA VAL A 59 -4.88 9.61 3.39
C VAL A 59 -5.78 10.74 3.85
N ARG A 60 -5.39 11.97 3.56
CA ARG A 60 -6.16 13.19 3.82
C ARG A 60 -6.32 13.96 2.53
N LEU A 61 -7.54 13.99 2.02
CA LEU A 61 -7.88 14.62 0.76
C LEU A 61 -8.81 15.82 0.97
N PRO A 62 -8.30 17.06 0.89
CA PRO A 62 -9.10 18.26 1.07
C PRO A 62 -10.24 18.39 0.04
N PRO A 63 -11.31 19.13 0.36
CA PRO A 63 -12.37 19.46 -0.61
C PRO A 63 -11.81 20.05 -1.91
N GLY A 64 -12.28 19.55 -3.06
CA GLY A 64 -11.86 19.98 -4.39
C GLY A 64 -10.46 19.53 -4.82
N LYS A 65 -9.71 18.81 -3.98
CA LYS A 65 -8.39 18.29 -4.34
C LYS A 65 -8.53 17.08 -5.26
N VAL A 66 -7.68 17.05 -6.29
CA VAL A 66 -7.50 15.93 -7.20
C VAL A 66 -6.19 15.22 -6.87
N GLU A 67 -6.26 13.91 -6.67
CA GLU A 67 -5.12 13.02 -6.63
C GLU A 67 -4.79 12.56 -8.04
N PRO A 68 -3.52 12.66 -8.47
CA PRO A 68 -3.13 12.15 -9.77
C PRO A 68 -3.32 10.64 -9.84
N ARG A 69 -3.36 10.12 -11.06
CA ARG A 69 -3.44 8.68 -11.32
C ARG A 69 -2.35 7.93 -10.55
N HIS A 70 -2.76 7.03 -9.67
CA HIS A 70 -1.91 6.20 -8.84
C HIS A 70 -2.44 4.76 -8.79
N ARG A 71 -1.70 3.85 -8.16
CA ARG A 71 -2.13 2.46 -8.02
C ARG A 71 -2.09 1.96 -6.59
N HIS A 72 -2.99 1.04 -6.27
CA HIS A 72 -2.98 0.28 -5.04
C HIS A 72 -2.99 -1.23 -5.36
N PRO A 73 -2.31 -2.07 -4.57
CA PRO A 73 -2.60 -3.51 -4.55
C PRO A 73 -3.99 -3.76 -3.94
N HIS A 74 -4.42 -5.02 -3.87
CA HIS A 74 -5.65 -5.39 -3.19
C HIS A 74 -5.62 -5.01 -1.71
N GLY A 75 -6.75 -4.60 -1.17
CA GLY A 75 -6.80 -4.10 0.19
C GLY A 75 -8.07 -3.36 0.56
N MET A 76 -8.09 -2.85 1.78
CA MET A 76 -9.24 -2.21 2.39
C MET A 76 -9.03 -0.71 2.61
N SER A 77 -10.08 0.07 2.42
CA SER A 77 -10.13 1.48 2.79
C SER A 77 -11.11 1.65 3.96
N VAL A 78 -10.69 2.29 5.04
CA VAL A 78 -11.52 2.60 6.22
C VAL A 78 -11.76 4.10 6.28
N TYR A 79 -13.02 4.52 6.35
CA TYR A 79 -13.39 5.94 6.28
C TYR A 79 -13.62 6.53 7.66
N PHE A 80 -12.93 7.62 7.97
CA PHE A 80 -13.04 8.34 9.25
C PHE A 80 -13.95 9.56 9.16
N THR A 81 -14.25 10.02 7.96
CA THR A 81 -15.17 11.13 7.68
C THR A 81 -16.22 10.71 6.66
N ASP A 82 -17.37 11.38 6.70
CA ASP A 82 -18.29 11.40 5.55
C ASP A 82 -17.65 12.25 4.46
N TRP A 83 -17.58 11.75 3.22
CA TRP A 83 -17.02 12.48 2.08
C TRP A 83 -17.50 11.93 0.74
N ASP A 84 -17.38 12.73 -0.30
CA ASP A 84 -17.79 12.38 -1.67
C ASP A 84 -16.57 12.24 -2.57
N ALA A 85 -16.35 11.03 -3.07
CA ALA A 85 -15.20 10.69 -3.90
C ALA A 85 -15.64 10.46 -5.33
N ARG A 86 -15.15 11.28 -6.27
CA ARG A 86 -15.19 10.92 -7.70
C ARG A 86 -13.97 10.06 -8.00
N VAL A 87 -14.19 8.78 -8.26
CA VAL A 87 -13.13 7.81 -8.59
C VAL A 87 -13.16 7.58 -10.09
N THR A 88 -12.00 7.65 -10.72
CA THR A 88 -11.83 7.36 -12.16
C THR A 88 -10.91 6.15 -12.32
N PRO A 89 -11.46 4.92 -12.43
CA PRO A 89 -10.65 3.75 -12.71
C PRO A 89 -10.07 3.81 -14.12
N ASP A 90 -8.88 3.24 -14.30
CA ASP A 90 -8.28 3.13 -15.63
C ASP A 90 -9.18 2.32 -16.58
N GLY A 91 -9.48 2.91 -17.74
CA GLY A 91 -10.30 2.27 -18.77
C GLY A 91 -11.80 2.26 -18.50
N ALA A 92 -12.27 2.91 -17.42
CA ALA A 92 -13.69 3.04 -17.10
C ALA A 92 -14.10 4.51 -16.88
N PRO A 93 -15.39 4.86 -17.05
CA PRO A 93 -15.90 6.18 -16.71
C PRO A 93 -15.77 6.50 -15.21
N PRO A 94 -15.72 7.78 -14.83
CA PRO A 94 -15.71 8.18 -13.43
C PRO A 94 -17.05 7.90 -12.74
N GLU A 95 -16.99 7.49 -11.47
CA GLU A 95 -18.14 7.27 -10.61
C GLU A 95 -18.03 8.12 -9.33
N VAL A 96 -19.15 8.66 -8.86
CA VAL A 96 -19.20 9.36 -7.56
C VAL A 96 -19.66 8.39 -6.50
N HIS A 97 -18.87 8.27 -5.44
CA HIS A 97 -19.20 7.46 -4.29
C HIS A 97 -19.36 8.32 -3.04
N HIS A 98 -20.49 8.12 -2.36
CA HIS A 98 -20.75 8.71 -1.06
C HIS A 98 -20.22 7.76 0.02
N ARG A 99 -19.16 8.18 0.71
CA ARG A 99 -18.53 7.40 1.78
C ARG A 99 -19.01 7.90 3.12
N LYS A 100 -19.26 6.96 4.04
CA LYS A 100 -19.74 7.24 5.39
C LYS A 100 -18.67 6.90 6.42
N ALA A 101 -18.47 7.77 7.39
CA ALA A 101 -17.59 7.55 8.53
C ALA A 101 -17.95 6.25 9.27
N GLY A 102 -16.93 5.50 9.67
CA GLY A 102 -17.08 4.20 10.33
C GLY A 102 -17.40 3.03 9.40
N THR A 103 -17.47 3.26 8.08
CA THR A 103 -17.60 2.19 7.09
C THR A 103 -16.28 1.89 6.40
N PHE A 104 -16.26 0.81 5.61
CA PHE A 104 -15.08 0.38 4.88
C PHE A 104 -15.46 -0.17 3.50
N ALA A 105 -14.48 -0.23 2.60
CA ALA A 105 -14.62 -0.88 1.30
C ALA A 105 -13.38 -1.73 0.98
N TRP A 106 -13.61 -2.93 0.44
CA TRP A 106 -12.56 -3.73 -0.18
C TRP A 106 -12.43 -3.35 -1.65
N ASN A 107 -11.19 -3.33 -2.15
CA ASN A 107 -10.91 -3.22 -3.58
C ASN A 107 -9.82 -4.23 -3.93
N GLU A 108 -10.01 -4.90 -5.06
CA GLU A 108 -8.93 -5.60 -5.75
C GLU A 108 -7.84 -4.59 -6.20
N ALA A 109 -6.71 -5.10 -6.67
CA ALA A 109 -5.64 -4.24 -7.20
C ALA A 109 -6.19 -3.31 -8.30
N VAL A 110 -5.91 -2.02 -8.18
CA VAL A 110 -6.56 -0.98 -8.99
C VAL A 110 -5.57 0.13 -9.35
N VAL A 111 -5.77 0.70 -10.54
CA VAL A 111 -5.15 1.96 -10.96
C VAL A 111 -6.28 2.96 -11.19
N HIS A 112 -6.21 4.12 -10.53
CA HIS A 112 -7.26 5.13 -10.62
C HIS A 112 -6.76 6.55 -10.30
N GLY A 113 -7.56 7.55 -10.63
CA GLY A 113 -7.49 8.90 -10.04
C GLY A 113 -8.66 9.13 -9.10
N VAL A 114 -8.49 10.04 -8.14
CA VAL A 114 -9.53 10.38 -7.15
C VAL A 114 -9.65 11.89 -7.05
N GLU A 115 -10.87 12.39 -6.99
CA GLU A 115 -11.17 13.79 -6.68
C GLU A 115 -12.16 13.82 -5.52
N ASN A 116 -11.88 14.66 -4.52
CA ASN A 116 -12.87 14.97 -3.51
C ASN A 116 -13.83 16.04 -4.05
N VAL A 117 -15.06 15.64 -4.33
CA VAL A 117 -16.10 16.50 -4.91
C VAL A 117 -17.08 17.02 -3.86
N GLY A 118 -16.89 16.63 -2.60
CA GLY A 118 -17.70 17.03 -1.46
C GLY A 118 -17.12 18.22 -0.70
N PRO A 119 -17.85 18.73 0.30
CA PRO A 119 -17.42 19.88 1.10
C PRO A 119 -16.54 19.50 2.30
N THR A 120 -16.35 18.22 2.59
CA THR A 120 -15.62 17.69 3.76
C THR A 120 -14.28 17.07 3.36
N GLU A 121 -13.26 17.14 4.22
CA GLU A 121 -12.01 16.40 4.00
C GLU A 121 -12.29 14.88 4.02
N GLY A 122 -11.82 14.18 2.99
CA GLY A 122 -11.76 12.72 3.02
C GLY A 122 -10.59 12.28 3.90
N HIS A 123 -10.87 11.62 5.02
CA HIS A 123 -9.86 11.01 5.88
C HIS A 123 -10.03 9.49 5.87
N ILE A 124 -9.02 8.81 5.35
CA ILE A 124 -9.09 7.38 5.01
C ILE A 124 -7.81 6.70 5.49
N LEU A 125 -7.92 5.50 6.08
CA LEU A 125 -6.80 4.58 6.13
C LEU A 125 -6.91 3.61 4.95
N ARG A 126 -5.93 3.66 4.03
CA ARG A 126 -5.77 2.66 2.98
C ARG A 126 -4.82 1.58 3.48
N ILE A 127 -5.34 0.38 3.67
CA ILE A 127 -4.62 -0.81 4.12
C ILE A 127 -4.38 -1.69 2.90
N GLU A 128 -3.13 -1.76 2.48
CA GLU A 128 -2.66 -2.49 1.31
C GLU A 128 -2.03 -3.81 1.74
N LEU A 129 -2.46 -4.92 1.13
CA LEU A 129 -1.84 -6.22 1.36
C LEU A 129 -0.65 -6.41 0.43
N LYS A 130 0.40 -7.08 0.92
CA LYS A 130 1.59 -7.42 0.13
C LYS A 130 1.54 -8.81 -0.49
N HIS A 131 0.61 -9.65 -0.04
CA HIS A 131 0.47 -11.06 -0.39
C HIS A 131 -1.00 -11.44 -0.59
#